data_AF-A0A9P7U0E9-F1
#
_entry.id   AF-A0A9P7U0E9-F1
#
_cell.length_a   1.000
_cell.length_b   1.000
_cell.length_c   1.000
_cell.angle_alpha   90.00
_cell.angle_beta   90.00
_cell.angle_gamma   90.00
#
_symmetry.space_group_name_H-M   'P 1'
#
loop_
_entity.id
_entity.type
_entity.pdbx_description
1 polymer ?
#
loop_
_entity_poly.entity_id
_entity_poly.type
_entity_poly.pdbx_seq_one_letter_code
_entity_poly.pdbx_strand_id
1 'polypeptide(L)'
;MSSSPVSQALWDARIPLHITHASSSSSSLSSPTATTTPPFITSVPRFSYLALLLPRLTAYFNLPSSSFHFQDIQLRNLPIGLLTDLYQPPLPFRLIVSDGPAWDIADTFLNSVKEADYVRNGNANQIMKMSKEHTTQLWHAVLDNDYAAFRSVNARLLNAPVALRHVPLRVYVPSPPPAPVPAAGGSSLGHEAGREGEAGSFRVVQALVSAVGAADGRPRLLGQALKELMPRLFPSARDPVLAGVVLHGVGVPFEAPLGELMREAAYPDGWLCLVVTV
;
A
#
# COMPACT_ATOMS: atom_id res chain seq x y z
N MET A 1 -9.37 30.89 0.89
CA MET A 1 -8.71 29.79 0.14
C MET A 1 -9.66 28.59 0.20
N SER A 2 -10.22 28.16 -0.93
CA SER A 2 -11.01 26.92 -0.96
C SER A 2 -10.06 25.76 -0.63
N SER A 3 -10.34 24.99 0.42
CA SER A 3 -9.64 23.73 0.66
C SER A 3 -9.76 22.88 -0.61
N SER A 4 -8.66 22.30 -1.08
CA SER A 4 -8.75 21.28 -2.13
C SER A 4 -9.59 20.11 -1.61
N PRO A 5 -10.35 19.41 -2.48
CA PRO A 5 -10.98 18.15 -2.12
C PRO A 5 -9.94 17.18 -1.56
N VAL A 6 -10.32 16.38 -0.55
CA VAL A 6 -9.42 15.41 0.11
C VAL A 6 -8.71 14.53 -0.92
N SER A 7 -9.46 14.04 -1.91
CA SER A 7 -8.93 13.20 -2.99
C SER A 7 -7.83 13.87 -3.85
N GLN A 8 -7.90 15.20 -4.08
CA GLN A 8 -6.83 15.96 -4.74
C GLN A 8 -5.61 16.10 -3.82
N ALA A 9 -5.83 16.46 -2.56
CA ALA A 9 -4.74 16.62 -1.59
C ALA A 9 -3.95 15.31 -1.39
N LEU A 10 -4.64 14.17 -1.36
CA LEU A 10 -4.03 12.85 -1.29
C LEU A 10 -3.21 12.50 -2.54
N TRP A 11 -3.70 12.91 -3.72
CA TRP A 11 -3.00 12.70 -4.99
C TRP A 11 -1.72 13.54 -5.10
N ASP A 12 -1.77 14.77 -4.59
CA ASP A 12 -0.62 15.68 -4.60
C ASP A 12 0.43 15.32 -3.53
N ALA A 13 0.06 14.51 -2.53
CA ALA A 13 0.95 14.08 -1.46
C ALA A 13 2.17 13.32 -2.01
N ARG A 14 3.35 13.59 -1.45
CA ARG A 14 4.62 12.99 -1.91
C ARG A 14 5.47 12.46 -0.76
N ILE A 15 6.28 11.47 -1.07
CA ILE A 15 7.22 10.83 -0.15
C ILE A 15 8.66 11.16 -0.60
N PRO A 16 9.47 11.83 0.25
CA PRO A 16 10.88 12.07 -0.05
C PRO A 16 11.68 10.78 0.15
N LEU A 17 12.52 10.46 -0.84
CA LEU A 17 13.32 9.22 -0.91
C LEU A 17 14.80 9.52 -0.95
N HIS A 18 15.56 8.65 -0.29
CA HIS A 18 17.02 8.60 -0.34
C HIS A 18 17.44 7.17 -0.70
N ILE A 19 17.86 6.96 -1.95
CA ILE A 19 18.11 5.62 -2.49
C ILE A 19 19.62 5.42 -2.72
N THR A 20 20.17 4.31 -2.23
CA THR A 20 21.55 3.88 -2.48
C THR A 20 21.57 2.51 -3.13
N HIS A 21 22.62 2.17 -3.87
CA HIS A 21 22.79 0.82 -4.42
C HIS A 21 23.50 -0.10 -3.41
N ALA A 22 23.13 -1.38 -3.33
CA ALA A 22 23.75 -2.35 -2.42
C ALA A 22 25.28 -2.49 -2.65
N SER A 23 25.73 -2.44 -3.90
CA SER A 23 27.17 -2.44 -4.23
C SER A 23 27.95 -1.23 -3.70
N SER A 24 27.28 -0.16 -3.27
CA SER A 24 27.95 1.01 -2.68
C SER A 24 28.44 0.75 -1.26
N SER A 25 27.80 -0.14 -0.49
CA SER A 25 28.15 -0.43 0.91
C SER A 25 29.25 -1.48 1.08
N SER A 26 29.50 -2.33 0.08
CA SER A 26 30.53 -3.39 0.15
C SER A 26 31.96 -2.91 -0.15
N SER A 27 32.14 -1.63 -0.47
CA SER A 27 33.44 -1.07 -0.90
C SER A 27 34.42 -0.74 0.25
N SER A 28 34.10 -1.11 1.50
CA SER A 28 34.80 -0.63 2.70
C SER A 28 36.14 -1.31 3.05
N LEU A 29 36.77 -2.14 2.19
CA LEU A 29 38.07 -2.74 2.56
C LEU A 29 39.19 -2.82 1.50
N SER A 30 39.03 -2.40 0.25
CA SER A 30 40.15 -2.52 -0.71
C SER A 30 40.01 -1.72 -2.01
N SER A 31 40.01 -0.38 -1.96
CA SER A 31 40.64 0.44 -3.01
C SER A 31 40.49 1.94 -2.74
N PRO A 32 41.58 2.73 -2.74
CA PRO A 32 41.53 4.18 -2.62
C PRO A 32 40.96 4.92 -3.86
N THR A 33 40.49 4.18 -4.87
CA THR A 33 39.95 4.70 -6.15
C THR A 33 38.49 4.31 -6.43
N ALA A 34 37.80 3.64 -5.50
CA ALA A 34 36.39 3.30 -5.70
C ALA A 34 35.51 4.56 -5.51
N THR A 35 35.14 5.19 -6.61
CA THR A 35 34.13 6.27 -6.63
C THR A 35 32.77 5.68 -6.25
N THR A 36 32.37 5.81 -4.98
CA THR A 36 31.01 5.47 -4.56
C THR A 36 30.02 6.41 -5.25
N THR A 37 29.13 5.87 -6.09
CA THR A 37 28.06 6.66 -6.71
C THR A 37 27.22 7.33 -5.62
N PRO A 38 26.96 8.65 -5.71
CA PRO A 38 26.18 9.35 -4.70
C PRO A 38 24.75 8.81 -4.60
N PRO A 39 24.06 9.03 -3.46
CA PRO A 39 22.68 8.61 -3.31
C PRO A 39 21.76 9.32 -4.29
N PHE A 40 20.79 8.59 -4.83
CA PHE A 40 19.72 9.13 -5.64
C PHE A 40 18.62 9.70 -4.74
N ILE A 41 18.51 11.03 -4.71
CA ILE A 41 17.52 11.75 -3.91
C ILE A 41 16.38 12.21 -4.82
N THR A 42 15.14 11.87 -4.48
CA THR A 42 13.97 12.26 -5.25
C THR A 42 12.74 12.36 -4.33
N SER A 43 11.65 12.95 -4.83
CA SER A 43 10.33 12.87 -4.21
C SER A 43 9.37 12.24 -5.20
N VAL A 44 8.56 11.29 -4.74
CA VAL A 44 7.58 10.57 -5.59
C VAL A 44 6.17 10.70 -5.04
N PRO A 45 5.13 10.63 -5.90
CA PRO A 45 3.75 10.65 -5.43
C PRO A 45 3.45 9.49 -4.49
N ARG A 46 2.63 9.76 -3.48
CA ARG A 46 2.20 8.78 -2.47
C ARG A 46 1.49 7.57 -3.09
N PHE A 47 0.77 7.81 -4.17
CA PHE A 47 0.04 6.80 -4.95
C PHE A 47 0.89 6.08 -6.00
N SER A 48 2.16 6.43 -6.13
CA SER A 48 3.08 5.78 -7.06
C SER A 48 3.67 4.49 -6.47
N TYR A 49 4.44 3.77 -7.29
CA TYR A 49 5.10 2.52 -6.93
C TYR A 49 6.61 2.65 -7.09
N LEU A 50 7.37 2.05 -6.18
CA LEU A 50 8.84 2.08 -6.23
C LEU A 50 9.40 1.49 -7.54
N ALA A 51 8.76 0.45 -8.10
CA ALA A 51 9.27 -0.19 -9.32
C ALA A 51 9.28 0.76 -10.54
N LEU A 52 8.48 1.82 -10.53
CA LEU A 52 8.48 2.83 -11.60
C LEU A 52 9.79 3.63 -11.65
N LEU A 53 10.59 3.61 -10.58
CA LEU A 53 11.91 4.23 -10.54
C LEU A 53 13.00 3.34 -11.16
N LEU A 54 12.78 2.03 -11.33
CA LEU A 54 13.83 1.07 -11.70
C LEU A 54 14.57 1.42 -13.00
N PRO A 55 13.90 1.82 -14.11
CA PRO A 55 14.63 2.21 -15.32
C PRO A 55 15.57 3.39 -15.09
N ARG A 56 15.13 4.38 -14.28
CA ARG A 56 15.90 5.58 -13.96
C ARG A 56 17.05 5.27 -13.00
N LEU A 57 16.85 4.37 -12.04
CA LEU A 57 17.87 3.94 -11.08
C LEU A 57 18.94 3.07 -11.76
N THR A 58 18.56 2.14 -12.62
CA THR A 58 19.49 1.32 -13.42
C THR A 58 20.40 2.22 -14.26
N ALA A 59 19.82 3.24 -14.93
CA ALA A 59 20.61 4.20 -15.69
C ALA A 59 21.51 5.08 -14.81
N TYR A 60 21.03 5.52 -13.64
CA TYR A 60 21.79 6.39 -12.74
C TYR A 60 22.96 5.69 -12.05
N PHE A 61 22.75 4.49 -11.52
CA PHE A 61 23.79 3.71 -10.85
C PHE A 61 24.66 2.92 -11.82
N ASN A 62 24.23 2.76 -13.07
CA ASN A 62 24.85 1.88 -14.07
C ASN A 62 25.01 0.44 -13.55
N LEU A 63 24.02 -0.02 -12.78
CA LEU A 63 23.98 -1.33 -12.13
C LEU A 63 22.56 -1.90 -12.20
N PRO A 64 22.38 -3.23 -12.29
CA PRO A 64 21.06 -3.86 -12.27
C PRO A 64 20.28 -3.48 -11.01
N SER A 65 19.11 -2.87 -11.21
CA SER A 65 18.21 -2.45 -10.13
C SER A 65 16.83 -3.03 -10.39
N SER A 66 16.36 -3.94 -9.53
CA SER A 66 15.07 -4.62 -9.68
C SER A 66 14.32 -4.86 -8.36
N SER A 67 14.97 -4.70 -7.20
CA SER A 67 14.37 -4.88 -5.88
C SER A 67 14.77 -3.79 -4.89
N PHE A 68 13.86 -3.44 -3.97
CA PHE A 68 14.07 -2.44 -2.93
C PHE A 68 14.07 -3.08 -1.55
N HIS A 69 14.94 -2.58 -0.67
CA HIS A 69 15.09 -3.05 0.70
C HIS A 69 15.03 -1.88 1.69
N PHE A 70 14.45 -2.16 2.86
CA PHE A 70 14.45 -1.28 4.03
C PHE A 70 14.84 -2.09 5.27
N GLN A 71 15.91 -1.71 5.96
CA GLN A 71 16.40 -2.42 7.15
C GLN A 71 16.50 -3.95 6.91
N ASP A 72 17.14 -4.33 5.81
CA ASP A 72 17.34 -5.71 5.34
C ASP A 72 16.07 -6.46 4.87
N ILE A 73 14.91 -5.81 4.89
CA ILE A 73 13.64 -6.39 4.47
C ILE A 73 13.37 -6.02 3.02
N GLN A 74 13.17 -7.01 2.16
CA GLN A 74 12.72 -6.76 0.78
C GLN A 74 11.29 -6.22 0.80
N LEU A 75 11.10 -5.03 0.23
CA LEU A 75 9.79 -4.39 0.15
C LEU A 75 8.93 -5.07 -0.91
N ARG A 76 7.66 -5.33 -0.56
CA ARG A 76 6.65 -5.80 -1.51
C ARG A 76 6.25 -4.67 -2.47
N ASN A 77 5.72 -5.04 -3.64
CA ASN A 77 5.17 -4.07 -4.61
C ASN A 77 3.81 -3.55 -4.17
N LEU A 78 3.84 -2.66 -3.19
CA LEU A 78 2.70 -1.89 -2.72
C LEU A 78 2.92 -0.41 -3.10
N PRO A 79 1.84 0.39 -3.15
CA PRO A 79 1.96 1.84 -3.27
C PRO A 79 2.91 2.39 -2.20
N ILE A 80 3.76 3.35 -2.57
CA ILE A 80 4.81 3.82 -1.68
C ILE A 80 4.27 4.49 -0.41
N GLY A 81 3.11 5.15 -0.50
CA GLY A 81 2.41 5.66 0.66
C GLY A 81 1.99 4.57 1.64
N LEU A 82 1.55 3.42 1.13
CA LEU A 82 1.20 2.27 1.96
C LEU A 82 2.44 1.66 2.63
N LEU A 83 3.55 1.56 1.89
CA LEU A 83 4.83 1.14 2.48
C LEU A 83 5.27 2.11 3.59
N THR A 84 5.10 3.41 3.38
CA THR A 84 5.42 4.42 4.40
C THR A 84 4.55 4.23 5.65
N ASP A 85 3.25 3.99 5.47
CA ASP A 85 2.33 3.73 6.59
C ASP A 85 2.66 2.43 7.34
N LEU A 86 3.07 1.40 6.61
CA LEU A 86 3.43 0.09 7.17
C LEU A 86 4.72 0.12 8.00
N TYR A 87 5.77 0.72 7.44
CA TYR A 87 7.12 0.65 8.01
C TYR A 87 7.48 1.86 8.87
N GLN A 88 6.69 2.94 8.83
CA GLN A 88 6.90 4.19 9.57
C GLN A 88 8.37 4.66 9.57
N PRO A 89 9.02 4.76 8.39
CA PRO A 89 10.43 5.11 8.30
C PRO A 89 10.65 6.58 8.67
N PRO A 90 11.81 6.95 9.25
CA PRO A 90 12.20 8.35 9.31
C PRO A 90 12.34 8.91 7.88
N LEU A 91 11.91 10.16 7.69
CA LEU A 91 12.01 10.83 6.41
C LEU A 91 13.36 11.58 6.27
N PRO A 92 14.00 11.59 5.08
CA PRO A 92 13.58 10.92 3.85
C PRO A 92 13.65 9.39 3.97
N PHE A 93 12.72 8.68 3.33
CA PHE A 93 12.65 7.22 3.36
C PHE A 93 13.92 6.65 2.71
N ARG A 94 14.79 6.07 3.55
CA ARG A 94 16.08 5.52 3.14
C ARG A 94 15.91 4.09 2.63
N LEU A 95 16.23 3.87 1.36
CA LEU A 95 16.06 2.59 0.68
C LEU A 95 17.37 2.14 0.05
N ILE A 96 17.56 0.83 0.00
CA ILE A 96 18.65 0.18 -0.74
C ILE A 96 18.05 -0.49 -1.97
N VAL A 97 18.58 -0.21 -3.15
CA VAL A 97 18.22 -0.90 -4.38
C VAL A 97 19.29 -1.93 -4.73
N SER A 98 18.86 -3.08 -5.23
CA SER A 98 19.73 -4.17 -5.67
C SER A 98 19.07 -4.95 -6.82
N ASP A 99 19.80 -5.93 -7.34
CA ASP A 99 19.20 -6.95 -8.20
C ASP A 99 18.36 -7.94 -7.37
N GLY A 100 17.36 -8.55 -7.99
CA GLY A 100 16.32 -9.38 -7.38
C GLY A 100 15.09 -9.59 -8.28
N PRO A 101 14.01 -10.20 -7.76
CA PRO A 101 12.81 -10.48 -8.53
C PRO A 101 12.11 -9.21 -9.01
N ALA A 102 11.89 -9.10 -10.33
CA ALA A 102 11.10 -8.03 -10.95
C ALA A 102 9.61 -8.41 -11.00
N TRP A 103 8.73 -7.39 -10.98
CA TRP A 103 7.29 -7.58 -10.96
C TRP A 103 6.58 -6.65 -11.94
N ASP A 104 5.58 -7.17 -12.64
CA ASP A 104 4.70 -6.37 -13.49
C ASP A 104 3.63 -5.68 -12.64
N ILE A 105 3.82 -4.38 -12.41
CA ILE A 105 2.90 -3.58 -11.60
C ILE A 105 1.63 -3.23 -12.39
N ALA A 106 1.69 -3.08 -13.71
CA ALA A 106 0.54 -2.66 -14.50
C ALA A 106 -0.58 -3.70 -14.45
N ASP A 107 -0.21 -4.98 -14.64
CA ASP A 107 -1.17 -6.09 -14.56
C ASP A 107 -1.69 -6.29 -13.13
N THR A 108 -0.81 -6.15 -12.13
CA THR A 108 -1.18 -6.24 -10.71
C THR A 108 -2.18 -5.13 -10.32
N PHE A 109 -1.96 -3.91 -10.81
CA PHE A 109 -2.85 -2.77 -10.63
C PHE A 109 -4.22 -3.03 -11.25
N LEU A 110 -4.26 -3.41 -12.53
CA LEU A 110 -5.54 -3.67 -13.22
C LEU A 110 -6.30 -4.84 -12.60
N ASN A 111 -5.62 -5.88 -12.13
CA ASN A 111 -6.27 -6.97 -11.41
C ASN A 111 -6.85 -6.48 -10.08
N SER A 112 -6.13 -5.63 -9.34
CA SER A 112 -6.64 -5.02 -8.10
C SER A 112 -7.88 -4.15 -8.35
N VAL A 113 -7.92 -3.38 -9.45
CA VAL A 113 -9.10 -2.59 -9.87
C VAL A 113 -10.30 -3.49 -10.13
N LYS A 114 -10.10 -4.64 -10.79
CA LYS A 114 -11.17 -5.64 -11.06
C LYS A 114 -11.72 -6.24 -9.79
N GLU A 115 -10.85 -6.62 -8.86
CA GLU A 115 -11.28 -7.15 -7.57
C GLU A 115 -12.07 -6.10 -6.80
N ALA A 116 -11.61 -4.85 -6.78
CA ALA A 116 -12.32 -3.76 -6.12
C ALA A 116 -13.70 -3.51 -6.75
N ASP A 117 -13.81 -3.57 -8.09
CA ASP A 117 -15.09 -3.46 -8.79
C ASP A 117 -16.05 -4.60 -8.43
N TYR A 118 -15.52 -5.83 -8.38
CA TYR A 118 -16.28 -6.99 -7.93
C TYR A 118 -16.79 -6.84 -6.50
N VAL A 119 -15.96 -6.35 -5.58
CA VAL A 119 -16.37 -6.13 -4.18
C VAL A 119 -17.48 -5.08 -4.08
N ARG A 120 -17.35 -3.96 -4.83
CA ARG A 120 -18.36 -2.89 -4.85
C ARG A 120 -19.71 -3.37 -5.39
N ASN A 121 -19.68 -4.13 -6.50
CA ASN A 121 -20.86 -4.34 -7.34
C ASN A 121 -21.37 -5.79 -7.37
N GLY A 122 -20.62 -6.75 -6.82
CA GLY A 122 -20.85 -8.20 -6.93
C GLY A 122 -20.45 -8.80 -8.28
N ASN A 123 -19.86 -8.00 -9.17
CA ASN A 123 -19.31 -8.38 -10.47
C ASN A 123 -18.32 -7.29 -10.93
N ALA A 124 -17.39 -7.62 -11.83
CA ALA A 124 -16.39 -6.68 -12.34
C ALA A 124 -16.83 -5.99 -13.66
N ASN A 125 -18.15 -5.82 -13.88
CA ASN A 125 -18.65 -5.37 -15.18
C ASN A 125 -18.28 -3.93 -15.53
N GLN A 126 -18.05 -3.03 -14.55
CA GLN A 126 -17.74 -1.64 -14.89
C GLN A 126 -16.39 -1.56 -15.57
N ILE A 127 -15.37 -2.21 -14.98
CA ILE A 127 -14.04 -2.24 -15.58
C ILE A 127 -13.97 -3.16 -16.79
N MET A 128 -14.69 -4.30 -16.80
CA MET A 128 -14.66 -5.25 -17.93
C MET A 128 -15.36 -4.73 -19.19
N LYS A 129 -16.30 -3.80 -19.07
CA LYS A 129 -16.97 -3.16 -20.22
C LYS A 129 -16.29 -1.85 -20.65
N MET A 130 -15.27 -1.39 -19.94
CA MET A 130 -14.48 -0.24 -20.37
C MET A 130 -13.68 -0.58 -21.63
N SER A 131 -13.49 0.42 -22.50
CA SER A 131 -12.58 0.30 -23.63
C SER A 131 -11.13 0.12 -23.16
N LYS A 132 -10.31 -0.51 -24.02
CA LYS A 132 -8.86 -0.60 -23.80
C LYS A 132 -8.24 0.78 -23.54
N GLU A 133 -8.69 1.79 -24.28
CA GLU A 133 -8.25 3.18 -24.10
C GLU A 133 -8.49 3.68 -22.66
N HIS A 134 -9.69 3.50 -22.09
CA HIS A 134 -9.97 3.95 -20.72
C HIS A 134 -9.15 3.18 -19.68
N THR A 135 -8.97 1.86 -19.85
CA THR A 135 -8.18 1.06 -18.90
C THR A 135 -6.69 1.40 -18.96
N THR A 136 -6.15 1.65 -20.16
CA THR A 136 -4.79 2.19 -20.33
C THR A 136 -4.66 3.59 -19.72
N GLN A 137 -5.64 4.47 -19.97
CA GLN A 137 -5.65 5.83 -19.41
C GLN A 137 -5.68 5.82 -17.87
N LEU A 138 -6.42 4.89 -17.26
CA LEU A 138 -6.46 4.74 -15.81
C LEU A 138 -5.07 4.46 -15.24
N TRP A 139 -4.32 3.54 -15.85
CA TRP A 139 -2.95 3.22 -15.42
C TRP A 139 -1.97 4.35 -15.73
N HIS A 140 -2.03 4.93 -16.93
CA HIS A 140 -1.15 6.04 -17.32
C HIS A 140 -1.35 7.27 -16.44
N ALA A 141 -2.58 7.55 -16.00
CA ALA A 141 -2.84 8.62 -15.05
C ALA A 141 -2.07 8.42 -13.72
N VAL A 142 -1.93 7.18 -13.24
CA VAL A 142 -1.10 6.87 -12.06
C VAL A 142 0.39 7.03 -12.35
N LEU A 143 0.86 6.57 -13.53
CA LEU A 143 2.25 6.73 -13.97
C LEU A 143 2.67 8.20 -14.04
N ASP A 144 1.85 9.02 -14.69
CA ASP A 144 2.10 10.43 -14.98
C ASP A 144 1.70 11.35 -13.82
N ASN A 145 1.10 10.79 -12.76
CA ASN A 145 0.52 11.52 -11.64
C ASN A 145 -0.53 12.56 -12.08
N ASP A 146 -1.34 12.24 -13.09
CA ASP A 146 -2.43 13.08 -13.62
C ASP A 146 -3.76 12.75 -12.93
N TYR A 147 -4.13 13.58 -11.96
CA TYR A 147 -5.36 13.39 -11.21
C TYR A 147 -6.63 13.61 -12.05
N ALA A 148 -6.60 14.55 -12.99
CA ALA A 148 -7.77 14.89 -13.78
C ALA A 148 -8.13 13.74 -14.73
N ALA A 149 -7.11 13.16 -15.38
CA ALA A 149 -7.26 11.97 -16.20
C ALA A 149 -7.75 10.78 -15.35
N PHE A 150 -7.15 10.55 -14.18
CA PHE A 150 -7.57 9.47 -13.27
C PHE A 150 -9.04 9.64 -12.85
N ARG A 151 -9.42 10.82 -12.36
CA ARG A 151 -10.77 11.11 -11.86
C ARG A 151 -11.83 10.90 -12.96
N SER A 152 -11.54 11.30 -14.19
CA SER A 152 -12.45 11.13 -15.35
C SER A 152 -12.83 9.67 -15.58
N VAL A 153 -11.85 8.76 -15.50
CA VAL A 153 -12.09 7.33 -15.66
C VAL A 153 -12.66 6.70 -14.38
N ASN A 154 -12.06 7.01 -13.22
CA ASN A 154 -12.46 6.45 -11.93
C ASN A 154 -13.91 6.80 -11.52
N ALA A 155 -14.41 7.98 -11.92
CA ALA A 155 -15.80 8.36 -11.69
C ALA A 155 -16.80 7.35 -12.27
N ARG A 156 -16.45 6.66 -13.35
CA ARG A 156 -17.30 5.60 -13.94
C ARG A 156 -17.31 4.32 -13.11
N LEU A 157 -16.19 4.01 -12.45
CA LEU A 157 -16.07 2.87 -11.55
C LEU A 157 -16.81 3.10 -10.23
N LEU A 158 -16.77 4.34 -9.72
CA LEU A 158 -17.43 4.72 -8.46
C LEU A 158 -18.95 4.94 -8.61
N ASN A 159 -19.41 5.41 -9.77
CA ASN A 159 -20.82 5.76 -10.01
C ASN A 159 -21.53 4.72 -10.88
N ALA A 160 -21.35 3.44 -10.54
CA ALA A 160 -22.08 2.36 -11.18
C ALA A 160 -23.59 2.51 -10.96
N PRO A 161 -24.46 2.10 -11.91
CA PRO A 161 -25.92 2.17 -11.77
C PRO A 161 -26.47 1.03 -10.89
N VAL A 162 -25.75 0.69 -9.81
CA VAL A 162 -26.10 -0.32 -8.81
C VAL A 162 -25.75 0.20 -7.42
N ALA A 163 -26.51 -0.19 -6.41
CA ALA A 163 -26.19 0.16 -5.03
C ALA A 163 -24.86 -0.50 -4.60
N LEU A 164 -24.01 0.28 -3.92
CA LEU A 164 -22.76 -0.20 -3.35
C LEU A 164 -23.04 -1.33 -2.36
N ARG A 165 -22.56 -2.54 -2.67
CA ARG A 165 -22.75 -3.73 -1.82
C ARG A 165 -21.75 -3.76 -0.67
N HIS A 166 -20.47 -3.80 -1.02
CA HIS A 166 -19.38 -3.88 -0.05
C HIS A 166 -18.31 -2.84 -0.35
N VAL A 167 -17.57 -2.47 0.69
CA VAL A 167 -16.43 -1.57 0.61
C VAL A 167 -15.16 -2.40 0.39
N PRO A 168 -14.39 -2.18 -0.70
CA PRO A 168 -13.08 -2.79 -0.88
C PRO A 168 -12.12 -2.29 0.20
N LEU A 169 -11.85 -3.16 1.16
CA LEU A 169 -11.07 -2.84 2.36
C LEU A 169 -10.01 -3.91 2.60
N ARG A 170 -8.77 -3.46 2.79
CA ARG A 170 -7.65 -4.27 3.28
C ARG A 170 -7.12 -3.62 4.56
N VAL A 171 -7.06 -4.39 5.63
CA VAL A 171 -6.44 -3.96 6.89
C VAL A 171 -5.12 -4.67 7.08
N TYR A 172 -4.04 -3.90 7.11
CA TYR A 172 -2.69 -4.37 7.27
C TYR A 172 -2.30 -4.31 8.74
N VAL A 173 -1.92 -5.45 9.29
CA VAL A 173 -1.48 -5.61 10.68
C VAL A 173 0.02 -5.91 10.66
N PRO A 174 0.87 -4.95 11.04
CA PRO A 174 2.31 -5.19 11.19
C PRO A 174 2.54 -6.34 12.19
N SER A 175 3.42 -7.29 11.86
CA SER A 175 3.83 -8.30 12.82
C SER A 175 4.89 -7.72 13.77
N PRO A 176 4.88 -8.07 15.06
CA PRO A 176 6.01 -7.77 15.91
C PRO A 176 7.27 -8.48 15.38
N PRO A 177 8.47 -7.89 15.54
CA PRO A 177 9.70 -8.59 15.22
C PRO A 177 9.78 -9.91 16.01
N PRO A 178 10.31 -10.99 15.41
CA PRO A 178 10.44 -12.27 16.10
C PRO A 178 11.26 -12.07 17.39
N ALA A 179 10.77 -12.63 18.50
CA ALA A 179 11.52 -12.62 19.75
C ALA A 179 12.86 -13.35 19.53
N PRO A 180 13.97 -12.86 20.11
CA PRO A 180 15.24 -13.57 20.02
C PRO A 180 15.09 -14.94 20.67
N VAL A 181 15.10 -16.00 19.86
CA VAL A 181 15.16 -17.37 20.35
C VAL A 181 16.52 -17.55 21.05
N PRO A 182 16.56 -17.94 22.33
CA PRO A 182 17.82 -18.30 22.97
C PRO A 182 18.40 -19.48 22.19
N ALA A 183 19.68 -19.40 21.85
CA ALA A 183 20.41 -20.45 21.13
C ALA A 183 20.45 -21.74 21.97
N ALA A 184 19.42 -22.57 21.84
CA ALA A 184 19.40 -23.90 22.40
C ALA A 184 20.05 -24.85 21.39
N GLY A 185 21.07 -25.58 21.86
CA GLY A 185 21.88 -26.51 21.11
C GLY A 185 21.05 -27.56 20.36
N GLY A 186 21.64 -28.03 19.25
CA GLY A 186 20.94 -28.70 18.18
C GLY A 186 20.25 -30.02 18.52
N SER A 187 19.27 -30.35 17.67
CA SER A 187 19.10 -31.68 17.07
C SER A 187 18.07 -31.55 15.96
N SER A 188 18.47 -31.89 14.74
CA SER A 188 17.58 -32.15 13.62
C SER A 188 16.58 -33.26 13.97
N LEU A 189 15.29 -33.06 13.68
CA LEU A 189 14.40 -34.03 13.02
C LEU A 189 12.99 -33.42 12.89
N GLY A 190 12.61 -33.17 11.63
CA GLY A 190 11.26 -33.06 11.07
C GLY A 190 10.21 -32.22 11.79
N HIS A 191 9.86 -31.05 11.25
CA HIS A 191 8.49 -30.53 11.28
C HIS A 191 8.26 -29.45 10.21
N GLU A 192 7.16 -29.65 9.48
CA GLU A 192 6.28 -28.72 8.75
C GLU A 192 6.81 -27.31 8.38
N ALA A 193 6.72 -27.01 7.08
CA ALA A 193 6.97 -25.69 6.49
C ALA A 193 5.96 -24.64 7.00
N GLY A 194 6.19 -24.14 8.21
CA GLY A 194 5.46 -23.05 8.86
C GLY A 194 6.38 -21.87 9.12
N ARG A 195 6.48 -20.98 8.11
CA ARG A 195 6.88 -19.56 8.17
C ARG A 195 7.58 -19.11 9.47
N GLU A 196 8.91 -19.13 9.45
CA GLU A 196 9.71 -18.26 10.30
C GLU A 196 9.34 -16.81 9.98
N GLY A 197 8.92 -16.05 10.99
CA GLY A 197 8.51 -14.66 10.82
C GLY A 197 9.71 -13.79 10.52
N GLU A 198 9.96 -13.49 9.24
CA GLU A 198 10.88 -12.42 8.84
C GLU A 198 10.47 -11.12 9.52
N ALA A 199 11.46 -10.37 10.01
CA ALA A 199 11.29 -8.99 10.45
C ALA A 199 10.57 -8.20 9.33
N GLY A 200 9.66 -7.29 9.68
CA GLY A 200 8.87 -6.55 8.69
C GLY A 200 7.77 -7.34 7.98
N SER A 201 7.49 -8.59 8.40
CA SER A 201 6.30 -9.29 7.94
C SER A 201 5.02 -8.59 8.45
N PHE A 202 3.95 -8.69 7.66
CA PHE A 202 2.65 -8.16 8.02
C PHE A 202 1.55 -9.11 7.56
N ARG A 203 0.42 -9.08 8.26
CA ARG A 203 -0.79 -9.82 7.90
C ARG A 203 -1.77 -8.88 7.22
N VAL A 204 -2.39 -9.32 6.13
CA VAL A 204 -3.50 -8.61 5.50
C VAL A 204 -4.81 -9.28 5.89
N VAL A 205 -5.73 -8.51 6.47
CA VAL A 205 -7.10 -8.91 6.76
C VAL A 205 -8.01 -8.31 5.69
N GLN A 206 -8.70 -9.17 4.96
CA GLN A 206 -9.66 -8.80 3.92
C GLN A 206 -10.91 -9.65 4.09
N ALA A 207 -12.07 -9.02 4.17
CA ALA A 207 -13.37 -9.68 4.21
C ALA A 207 -14.42 -8.79 3.55
N LEU A 208 -15.60 -9.36 3.28
CA LEU A 208 -16.72 -8.60 2.71
C LEU A 208 -17.34 -7.69 3.78
N VAL A 209 -17.15 -6.39 3.62
CA VAL A 209 -17.66 -5.37 4.55
C VAL A 209 -18.80 -4.62 3.87
N SER A 210 -20.04 -4.88 4.29
CA SER A 210 -21.22 -4.19 3.75
C SER A 210 -21.10 -2.68 3.90
N ALA A 211 -21.47 -1.91 2.87
CA ALA A 211 -21.39 -0.45 2.92
C ALA A 211 -22.46 0.20 3.82
N VAL A 212 -23.54 -0.53 4.08
CA VAL A 212 -24.65 -0.11 4.94
C VAL A 212 -24.80 -1.08 6.13
N GLY A 213 -25.26 -0.54 7.25
CA GLY A 213 -25.61 -1.32 8.44
C GLY A 213 -26.82 -2.22 8.17
N ALA A 214 -26.73 -3.47 8.61
CA ALA A 214 -27.76 -4.49 8.35
C ALA A 214 -29.12 -4.18 9.01
N ALA A 215 -29.15 -3.36 10.06
CA ALA A 215 -30.34 -3.14 10.87
C ALA A 215 -31.16 -1.90 10.46
N ASP A 216 -30.52 -0.85 9.94
CA ASP A 216 -31.12 0.48 9.81
C ASP A 216 -30.83 1.15 8.45
N GLY A 217 -30.06 0.51 7.58
CA GLY A 217 -29.67 1.07 6.29
C GLY A 217 -28.73 2.29 6.40
N ARG A 218 -28.25 2.62 7.60
CA ARG A 218 -27.33 3.74 7.80
C ARG A 218 -25.95 3.42 7.22
N PRO A 219 -25.16 4.44 6.85
CA PRO A 219 -23.77 4.23 6.44
C PRO A 219 -23.00 3.46 7.52
N ARG A 220 -22.29 2.40 7.12
CA ARG A 220 -21.45 1.65 8.05
C ARG A 220 -20.24 2.48 8.43
N LEU A 221 -19.95 2.57 9.73
CA LEU A 221 -18.81 3.34 10.25
C LEU A 221 -17.56 2.46 10.34
N LEU A 222 -16.40 3.10 10.30
CA LEU A 222 -15.11 2.40 10.35
C LEU A 222 -14.96 1.54 11.61
N GLY A 223 -15.21 2.11 12.79
CA GLY A 223 -15.05 1.39 14.07
C GLY A 223 -15.98 0.17 14.19
N GLN A 224 -17.17 0.22 13.57
CA GLN A 224 -18.08 -0.93 13.51
C GLN A 224 -17.49 -2.07 12.69
N ALA A 225 -16.91 -1.76 11.52
CA ALA A 225 -16.25 -2.77 10.70
C ALA A 225 -14.99 -3.33 11.36
N LEU A 226 -14.13 -2.49 11.95
CA LEU A 226 -12.92 -2.95 12.62
C LEU A 226 -13.23 -3.88 13.81
N LYS A 227 -14.24 -3.53 14.62
CA LYS A 227 -14.70 -4.38 15.73
C LYS A 227 -15.24 -5.72 15.26
N GLU A 228 -15.98 -5.76 14.16
CA GLU A 228 -16.50 -7.02 13.62
C GLU A 228 -15.38 -7.91 13.05
N LEU A 229 -14.44 -7.31 12.30
CA LEU A 229 -13.34 -8.03 11.66
C LEU A 229 -12.32 -8.55 12.66
N MET A 230 -12.01 -7.75 13.69
CA MET A 230 -10.89 -7.99 14.60
C MET A 230 -11.24 -7.56 16.04
N PRO A 231 -12.25 -8.17 16.68
CA PRO A 231 -12.78 -7.71 17.97
C PRO A 231 -11.77 -7.73 19.12
N ARG A 232 -10.74 -8.59 19.04
CA ARG A 232 -9.67 -8.66 20.05
C ARG A 232 -8.74 -7.43 19.99
N LEU A 233 -8.55 -6.87 18.80
CA LEU A 233 -7.71 -5.71 18.56
C LEU A 233 -8.51 -4.41 18.64
N PHE A 234 -9.80 -4.47 18.27
CA PHE A 234 -10.73 -3.33 18.28
C PHE A 234 -11.97 -3.67 19.13
N PRO A 235 -11.88 -3.61 20.47
CA PRO A 235 -13.00 -4.00 21.34
C PRO A 235 -14.15 -2.98 21.35
N SER A 236 -13.87 -1.71 21.00
CA SER A 236 -14.86 -0.63 20.87
C SER A 236 -15.05 -0.23 19.41
N ALA A 237 -16.29 0.06 19.04
CA ALA A 237 -16.64 0.62 17.73
C ALA A 237 -16.64 2.16 17.72
N ARG A 238 -16.46 2.78 18.90
CA ARG A 238 -16.47 4.24 19.07
C ARG A 238 -15.08 4.80 19.30
N ASP A 239 -14.27 4.08 20.07
CA ASP A 239 -12.99 4.58 20.56
C ASP A 239 -11.84 3.62 20.19
N PRO A 240 -10.70 4.13 19.72
CA PRO A 240 -9.49 3.33 19.49
C PRO A 240 -8.81 2.98 20.82
N VAL A 241 -9.34 1.99 21.55
CA VAL A 241 -8.88 1.65 22.91
C VAL A 241 -7.53 0.95 22.94
N LEU A 242 -7.34 -0.06 22.09
CA LEU A 242 -6.11 -0.87 22.05
C LEU A 242 -5.25 -0.59 20.81
N ALA A 243 -5.87 -0.12 19.75
CA ALA A 243 -5.23 0.16 18.48
C ALA A 243 -6.03 1.21 17.73
N GLY A 244 -5.31 2.02 16.95
CA GLY A 244 -5.84 2.88 15.92
C GLY A 244 -5.61 2.29 14.53
N VAL A 245 -6.04 3.03 13.51
CA VAL A 245 -5.66 2.78 12.13
C VAL A 245 -5.27 4.08 11.47
N VAL A 246 -4.28 3.99 10.58
CA VAL A 246 -3.88 5.09 9.70
C VAL A 246 -4.30 4.81 8.26
N LEU A 247 -4.72 5.85 7.57
CA LEU A 247 -4.96 5.89 6.13
C LEU A 247 -4.27 7.15 5.61
N HIS A 248 -3.38 6.94 4.66
CA HIS A 248 -2.57 8.00 4.09
C HIS A 248 -1.68 8.78 5.07
N GLY A 249 -1.14 8.10 6.08
CA GLY A 249 -0.29 8.69 7.11
C GLY A 249 -1.06 9.47 8.18
N VAL A 250 -2.39 9.42 8.14
CA VAL A 250 -3.26 10.13 9.09
C VAL A 250 -4.15 9.12 9.82
N GLY A 251 -4.30 9.30 11.13
CA GLY A 251 -5.23 8.49 11.93
C GLY A 251 -6.67 8.67 11.46
N VAL A 252 -7.42 7.58 11.31
CA VAL A 252 -8.80 7.62 10.82
C VAL A 252 -9.79 7.54 11.99
N PRO A 253 -10.72 8.51 12.13
CA PRO A 253 -11.74 8.47 13.16
C PRO A 253 -12.68 7.26 12.99
N PHE A 254 -13.10 6.65 14.10
CA PHE A 254 -13.93 5.44 14.07
C PHE A 254 -15.37 5.73 13.61
N GLU A 255 -15.81 6.97 13.75
CA GLU A 255 -17.08 7.50 13.27
C GLU A 255 -17.09 7.82 11.76
N ALA A 256 -15.96 7.69 11.07
CA ALA A 256 -15.89 7.97 9.64
C ALA A 256 -16.75 6.97 8.83
N PRO A 257 -17.67 7.44 7.96
CA PRO A 257 -18.47 6.57 7.10
C PRO A 257 -17.60 5.85 6.06
N LEU A 258 -17.63 4.52 6.03
CA LEU A 258 -16.78 3.73 5.13
C LEU A 258 -17.05 4.00 3.65
N GLY A 259 -18.32 4.20 3.29
CA GLY A 259 -18.70 4.49 1.91
C GLY A 259 -18.16 5.82 1.40
N GLU A 260 -17.97 6.81 2.28
CA GLU A 260 -17.39 8.11 1.94
C GLU A 260 -15.86 8.04 1.92
N LEU A 261 -15.27 7.39 2.93
CA LEU A 261 -13.82 7.09 2.94
C LEU A 261 -13.40 6.40 1.65
N MET A 262 -14.16 5.39 1.19
CA MET A 262 -13.85 4.65 -0.03
C MET A 262 -13.86 5.56 -1.26
N ARG A 263 -14.81 6.48 -1.37
CA ARG A 263 -14.93 7.37 -2.53
C ARG A 263 -13.81 8.42 -2.58
N GLU A 264 -13.42 8.94 -1.42
CA GLU A 264 -12.49 10.07 -1.34
C GLU A 264 -11.04 9.68 -1.08
N ALA A 265 -10.79 8.52 -0.46
CA ALA A 265 -9.48 8.16 0.08
C ALA A 265 -9.05 6.72 -0.24
N ALA A 266 -9.73 6.00 -1.14
CA ALA A 266 -9.17 4.76 -1.68
C ALA A 266 -7.88 5.05 -2.46
N TYR A 267 -6.97 4.07 -2.47
CA TYR A 267 -5.84 4.06 -3.40
C TYR A 267 -6.36 3.99 -4.85
N PRO A 268 -5.54 4.34 -5.86
CA PRO A 268 -6.00 4.38 -7.25
C PRO A 268 -6.48 3.03 -7.80
N ASP A 269 -6.10 1.93 -7.16
CA ASP A 269 -6.58 0.58 -7.46
C ASP A 269 -8.00 0.30 -6.90
N GLY A 270 -8.60 1.26 -6.21
CA GLY A 270 -9.95 1.21 -5.67
C GLY A 270 -10.05 0.58 -4.28
N TRP A 271 -8.93 0.28 -3.61
CA TRP A 271 -8.91 -0.29 -2.26
C TRP A 271 -8.68 0.76 -1.18
N LEU A 272 -9.45 0.70 -0.09
CA LEU A 272 -9.05 1.30 1.16
C LEU A 272 -8.00 0.42 1.83
N CYS A 273 -6.79 0.94 2.01
CA CYS A 273 -5.71 0.23 2.69
C CYS A 273 -5.45 0.91 4.03
N LEU A 274 -5.92 0.29 5.10
CA LEU A 274 -5.72 0.76 6.47
C LEU A 274 -4.54 0.05 7.10
N VAL A 275 -3.65 0.77 7.77
CA VAL A 275 -2.57 0.15 8.56
C VAL A 275 -2.91 0.29 10.04
N VAL A 276 -2.83 -0.81 10.78
CA VAL A 276 -3.02 -0.81 12.24
C VAL A 276 -1.82 -0.14 12.90
N THR A 277 -2.11 0.75 13.85
CA THR A 277 -1.12 1.33 14.77
C THR A 277 -1.51 1.01 16.20
N VAL A 278 -0.55 0.57 17.01
CA VAL A 278 -0.72 0.25 18.44
C VAL A 278 0.04 1.26 19.27
#